data_AF-T1ALY7-F1
#
_entry.id   AF-T1ALY7-F1
#
_cell.length_a   1.000
_cell.length_b   1.000
_cell.length_c   1.000
_cell.angle_alpha   90.00
_cell.angle_beta   90.00
_cell.angle_gamma   90.00
#
_symmetry.space_group_name_H-M   'P 1'
#
loop_
_entity.id
_entity.type
_entity.pdbx_description
1 polymer ?
#
loop_
_entity_poly.entity_id
_entity_poly.type
_entity_poly.pdbx_seq_one_letter_code
_entity_poly.pdbx_strand_id
1 'polypeptide(L)'
;LPAVLVAAVFAHPLLALWLNASFAGPATPVLQLLLIGIFLNSAAHLPYALLQAHGRSDLTARLHLLELPVFAVLLVVGVHLFGITGAALAWTLRVALDTALLYFTAWWLHRPQRAALARGAGLLCLATGALLLVVYALHGQLQLVLTGILVAACAFTALRMLRLARLGTHKEITP
;
A
#
# COMPACT_ATOMS: atom_id res chain seq x y z
N LEU A 1 -2.80 10.99 -4.07
CA LEU A 1 -2.35 11.01 -2.66
C LEU A 1 -3.04 12.09 -1.82
N PRO A 2 -2.97 13.41 -2.13
CA PRO A 2 -3.64 14.44 -1.33
C PRO A 2 -5.17 14.27 -1.24
N ALA A 3 -5.82 13.90 -2.34
CA ALA A 3 -7.27 13.68 -2.35
C ALA A 3 -7.73 12.50 -1.47
N VAL A 4 -6.90 11.46 -1.31
CA VAL A 4 -7.20 10.28 -0.48
C VAL A 4 -7.19 10.64 1.00
N LEU A 5 -6.25 11.50 1.41
CA LEU A 5 -6.17 12.05 2.77
C LEU A 5 -7.42 12.85 3.12
N VAL A 6 -7.82 13.77 2.22
CA VAL A 6 -9.03 14.58 2.41
C VAL A 6 -10.27 13.68 2.46
N ALA A 7 -10.41 12.74 1.54
CA ALA A 7 -11.53 11.81 1.55
C ALA A 7 -11.57 10.91 2.79
N ALA A 8 -10.42 10.52 3.36
CA ALA A 8 -10.35 9.70 4.57
C ALA A 8 -10.79 10.48 5.81
N VAL A 9 -10.38 11.74 5.94
CA VAL A 9 -10.75 12.62 7.05
C VAL A 9 -12.23 12.99 6.98
N PHE A 10 -12.74 13.27 5.77
CA PHE A 10 -14.14 13.66 5.55
C PHE A 10 -15.03 12.48 5.12
N ALA A 11 -14.63 11.24 5.36
CA ALA A 11 -15.35 10.05 4.88
C ALA A 11 -16.83 10.05 5.32
N HIS A 12 -17.08 10.24 6.62
CA HIS A 12 -18.44 10.29 7.17
C HIS A 12 -19.28 11.46 6.64
N PRO A 13 -18.84 12.73 6.71
CA PRO A 13 -19.64 13.85 6.19
C PRO A 13 -19.86 13.77 4.67
N LEU A 14 -18.88 13.28 3.89
CA LEU A 14 -19.06 13.05 2.45
C LEU A 14 -20.14 12.00 2.17
N LEU A 15 -20.10 10.87 2.89
CA LEU A 15 -21.12 9.83 2.77
C LEU A 15 -22.48 10.31 3.25
N ALA A 16 -22.54 11.10 4.33
CA ALA A 16 -23.79 11.65 4.84
C ALA A 16 -24.42 12.65 3.88
N LEU A 17 -23.61 13.46 3.21
CA LEU A 17 -24.06 14.40 2.17
C LEU A 17 -24.58 13.67 0.94
N TRP A 18 -23.91 12.57 0.53
CA TRP A 18 -24.23 11.87 -0.71
C TRP A 18 -25.38 10.88 -0.57
N LEU A 19 -25.36 10.07 0.49
CA LEU A 19 -26.25 8.91 0.65
C LEU A 19 -27.19 9.02 1.85
N ASN A 20 -27.08 10.06 2.69
CA ASN A 20 -27.73 10.28 3.99
C ASN A 20 -26.96 9.75 5.22
N ALA A 21 -27.30 10.29 6.40
CA ALA A 21 -26.63 9.98 7.66
C ALA A 21 -26.84 8.53 8.14
N SER A 22 -27.99 7.91 7.82
CA SER A 22 -28.28 6.52 8.21
C SER A 22 -27.38 5.50 7.49
N PHE A 23 -26.94 5.83 6.28
CA PHE A 23 -26.01 5.02 5.50
C PHE A 23 -24.53 5.33 5.82
N ALA A 24 -24.24 6.58 6.18
CA ALA A 24 -22.87 7.05 6.40
C ALA A 24 -22.14 6.32 7.53
N GLY A 25 -22.80 6.06 8.66
CA GLY A 25 -22.19 5.40 9.80
C GLY A 25 -21.57 4.03 9.44
N PRO A 26 -22.37 3.07 8.94
CA PRO A 26 -21.87 1.75 8.56
C PRO A 26 -20.91 1.77 7.36
N ALA A 27 -21.07 2.70 6.41
CA ALA A 27 -20.26 2.76 5.20
C ALA A 27 -18.90 3.47 5.39
N THR A 28 -18.75 4.30 6.42
CA THR A 28 -17.50 5.01 6.74
C THR A 28 -16.29 4.08 6.86
N PRO A 29 -16.31 2.99 7.67
CA PRO A 29 -15.16 2.09 7.76
C PRO A 29 -14.86 1.36 6.44
N VAL A 30 -15.88 1.07 5.64
CA VAL A 30 -15.72 0.45 4.31
C VAL A 30 -14.98 1.40 3.37
N LEU A 31 -15.38 2.68 3.34
CA LEU A 31 -14.71 3.71 2.54
C LEU A 31 -13.26 3.92 3.00
N GLN A 32 -13.00 3.95 4.30
CA GLN A 32 -11.63 4.07 4.83
C GLN A 32 -10.75 2.90 4.40
N LEU A 33 -11.27 1.66 4.45
CA LEU A 33 -10.57 0.47 3.95
C LEU A 33 -10.22 0.57 2.46
N LEU A 34 -11.17 1.03 1.64
CA LEU A 34 -10.93 1.25 0.21
C LEU A 34 -9.91 2.36 -0.03
N LEU A 35 -9.94 3.44 0.76
CA LEU A 35 -8.97 4.53 0.63
C LEU A 35 -7.54 4.08 0.95
N ILE A 36 -7.36 3.17 1.91
CA ILE A 36 -6.08 2.50 2.16
C ILE A 36 -5.63 1.71 0.94
N GLY A 37 -6.54 0.93 0.33
CA GLY A 37 -6.23 0.20 -0.90
C GLY A 37 -5.87 1.14 -2.05
N ILE A 38 -6.59 2.24 -2.27
CA ILE A 38 -6.27 3.25 -3.29
C ILE A 38 -4.88 3.86 -3.07
N PHE A 39 -4.53 4.14 -1.81
CA PHE A 39 -3.20 4.62 -1.45
C PHE A 39 -2.11 3.60 -1.83
N LEU A 40 -2.30 2.33 -1.46
CA LEU A 40 -1.36 1.26 -1.80
C LEU A 40 -1.30 0.99 -3.30
N ASN A 41 -2.40 1.14 -4.02
CA ASN A 41 -2.44 0.97 -5.46
C ASN A 41 -1.66 2.07 -6.18
N SER A 42 -1.76 3.31 -5.69
CA SER A 42 -0.96 4.43 -6.18
C SER A 42 0.55 4.14 -6.12
N ALA A 43 0.98 3.39 -5.10
CA ALA A 43 2.36 2.93 -4.94
C ALA A 43 2.82 1.95 -6.03
N ALA A 44 1.91 1.07 -6.44
CA ALA A 44 2.18 0.00 -7.40
C ALA A 44 2.47 0.53 -8.81
N HIS A 45 1.97 1.72 -9.15
CA HIS A 45 2.20 2.33 -10.46
C HIS A 45 3.66 2.57 -10.78
N LEU A 46 4.52 2.86 -9.79
CA LEU A 46 5.94 3.10 -10.00
C LEU A 46 6.68 1.83 -10.48
N PRO A 47 6.69 0.70 -9.73
CA PRO A 47 7.31 -0.53 -10.20
C PRO A 47 6.62 -1.09 -11.45
N TYR A 48 5.30 -0.93 -11.57
CA TYR A 48 4.56 -1.35 -12.76
C TYR A 48 5.05 -0.64 -14.03
N ALA A 49 5.13 0.70 -14.00
CA ALA A 49 5.62 1.48 -15.13
C ALA A 49 7.09 1.16 -15.45
N LEU A 50 7.93 0.91 -14.43
CA LEU A 50 9.32 0.50 -14.62
C LEU A 50 9.43 -0.85 -15.34
N LEU A 51 8.68 -1.86 -14.90
CA LEU A 51 8.65 -3.18 -15.53
C LEU A 51 8.18 -3.09 -17.00
N GLN A 52 7.15 -2.29 -17.26
CA GLN A 52 6.64 -2.09 -18.62
C GLN A 52 7.63 -1.34 -19.52
N ALA A 53 8.30 -0.30 -19.01
CA ALA A 53 9.29 0.45 -19.75
C ALA A 53 10.49 -0.40 -20.20
N HIS A 54 10.80 -1.46 -19.45
CA HIS A 54 11.83 -2.46 -19.80
C HIS A 54 11.30 -3.63 -20.65
N GLY A 55 10.08 -3.53 -21.19
CA GLY A 55 9.47 -4.55 -22.03
C GLY A 55 9.05 -5.83 -21.28
N ARG A 56 8.96 -5.77 -19.94
CA ARG A 56 8.61 -6.91 -19.06
C ARG A 56 7.14 -6.90 -18.65
N SER A 57 6.26 -6.58 -19.59
CA SER A 57 4.80 -6.65 -19.41
C SER A 57 4.29 -8.10 -19.25
N ASP A 58 5.09 -9.09 -19.67
CA ASP A 58 4.82 -10.50 -19.48
C ASP A 58 4.78 -10.90 -17.99
N LEU A 59 5.68 -10.32 -17.18
CA LEU A 59 5.75 -10.60 -15.75
C LEU A 59 4.54 -10.03 -15.01
N THR A 60 4.13 -8.80 -15.32
CA THR A 60 2.96 -8.19 -14.67
C THR A 60 1.68 -8.95 -15.01
N ALA A 61 1.52 -9.38 -16.27
CA ALA A 61 0.38 -10.20 -16.69
C ALA A 61 0.34 -11.55 -15.96
N ARG A 62 1.48 -12.25 -15.83
CA ARG A 62 1.57 -13.53 -15.11
C ARG A 62 1.23 -13.38 -13.62
N LEU A 63 1.71 -12.32 -12.96
CA LEU A 63 1.39 -12.03 -11.56
C LEU A 63 -0.11 -11.80 -11.38
N HIS A 64 -0.73 -10.97 -12.23
CA HIS A 64 -2.16 -10.68 -12.16
C HIS A 64 -3.02 -11.93 -12.37
N LEU A 65 -2.61 -12.82 -13.29
CA LEU A 65 -3.28 -14.10 -13.49
C LEU A 65 -3.18 -15.02 -12.26
N LEU A 66 -2.05 -15.01 -11.56
CA LEU A 66 -1.84 -15.78 -10.33
C LEU A 66 -2.63 -15.21 -9.14
N GLU A 67 -2.76 -13.89 -9.06
CA GLU A 67 -3.51 -13.22 -8.01
C GLU A 67 -5.02 -13.40 -8.14
N LEU A 68 -5.52 -13.58 -9.36
CA LEU A 68 -6.95 -13.69 -9.65
C LEU A 68 -7.66 -14.80 -8.85
N PRO A 69 -7.17 -16.05 -8.76
CA PRO A 69 -7.78 -17.08 -7.93
C PRO A 69 -7.69 -16.75 -6.43
N VAL A 70 -6.58 -16.19 -5.97
CA VAL A 70 -6.41 -15.78 -4.56
C VAL A 70 -7.43 -14.71 -4.19
N PHE A 71 -7.60 -13.71 -5.06
CA PHE A 71 -8.59 -12.66 -4.88
C PHE A 71 -10.01 -13.21 -4.92
N ALA A 72 -10.34 -14.10 -5.85
CA ALA A 72 -11.67 -14.69 -5.95
C ALA A 72 -12.06 -15.42 -4.65
N VAL A 73 -11.14 -16.22 -4.10
CA VAL A 73 -11.36 -16.91 -2.81
C VAL A 73 -11.53 -15.90 -1.67
N LEU A 74 -10.63 -14.92 -1.56
CA LEU A 74 -10.71 -13.88 -0.53
C LEU A 74 -12.01 -13.08 -0.62
N LEU A 75 -12.47 -12.77 -1.83
CA LEU A 75 -13.68 -12.01 -2.07
C LEU A 75 -14.91 -12.82 -1.68
N VAL A 76 -15.03 -14.07 -2.14
CA VAL A 76 -16.19 -14.93 -1.83
C VAL A 76 -16.27 -15.17 -0.32
N VAL A 77 -15.17 -15.56 0.31
CA VAL A 77 -15.12 -15.80 1.76
C VAL A 77 -15.37 -14.50 2.54
N GLY A 78 -14.73 -13.40 2.14
CA GLY A 78 -14.88 -12.10 2.79
C GLY A 78 -16.32 -11.59 2.74
N VAL A 79 -16.96 -11.67 1.57
CA VAL A 79 -18.35 -11.26 1.40
C VAL A 79 -19.30 -12.13 2.20
N HIS A 80 -19.11 -13.45 2.23
CA HIS A 80 -19.96 -14.34 3.02
C HIS A 80 -19.86 -14.09 4.53
N LEU A 81 -18.68 -13.75 5.04
CA LEU A 81 -18.46 -13.58 6.48
C LEU A 81 -18.72 -12.15 6.98
N PHE A 82 -18.39 -11.14 6.16
CA PHE A 82 -18.35 -9.74 6.59
C PHE A 82 -19.09 -8.79 5.64
N GLY A 83 -19.80 -9.33 4.64
CA GLY A 83 -20.57 -8.55 3.67
C GLY A 83 -19.69 -7.55 2.90
N ILE A 84 -20.18 -6.31 2.84
CA ILE A 84 -19.53 -5.21 2.10
C ILE A 84 -18.14 -4.86 2.67
N THR A 85 -17.97 -4.96 3.99
CA THR A 85 -16.68 -4.75 4.66
C THR A 85 -15.67 -5.81 4.23
N GLY A 86 -16.13 -7.06 4.09
CA GLY A 86 -15.31 -8.16 3.59
C GLY A 86 -14.89 -7.97 2.14
N ALA A 87 -15.77 -7.43 1.29
CA ALA A 87 -15.41 -7.07 -0.09
C ALA A 87 -14.28 -6.03 -0.13
N ALA A 88 -14.40 -4.97 0.68
CA ALA A 88 -13.38 -3.92 0.77
C ALA A 88 -12.04 -4.47 1.30
N LEU A 89 -12.08 -5.31 2.34
CA LEU A 89 -10.89 -5.99 2.87
C LEU A 89 -10.20 -6.86 1.82
N ALA A 90 -10.97 -7.70 1.11
CA ALA A 90 -10.44 -8.58 0.07
C ALA A 90 -9.76 -7.79 -1.05
N TRP A 91 -10.38 -6.69 -1.49
CA TRP A 91 -9.81 -5.82 -2.52
C TRP A 91 -8.54 -5.12 -2.04
N THR A 92 -8.55 -4.55 -0.83
CA THR A 92 -7.39 -3.86 -0.26
C THR A 92 -6.22 -4.83 -0.04
N LEU A 93 -6.49 -6.06 0.39
CA LEU A 93 -5.46 -7.10 0.56
C LEU A 93 -4.87 -7.54 -0.79
N ARG A 94 -5.70 -7.73 -1.81
CA ARG A 94 -5.23 -8.00 -3.18
C ARG A 94 -4.30 -6.89 -3.66
N VAL A 95 -4.69 -5.63 -3.50
CA VAL A 95 -3.84 -4.49 -3.89
C VAL A 95 -2.52 -4.50 -3.10
N ALA A 96 -2.55 -4.78 -1.80
CA ALA A 96 -1.33 -4.86 -1.00
C ALA A 96 -0.38 -5.95 -1.50
N LEU A 97 -0.92 -7.12 -1.88
CA LEU A 97 -0.17 -8.22 -2.47
C LEU A 97 0.45 -7.82 -3.82
N ASP A 98 -0.33 -7.24 -4.73
CA ASP A 98 0.15 -6.77 -6.04
C ASP A 98 1.29 -5.76 -5.88
N THR A 99 1.11 -4.74 -5.03
CA THR A 99 2.16 -3.76 -4.75
C THR A 99 3.43 -4.43 -4.24
N ALA A 100 3.33 -5.39 -3.32
CA ALA A 100 4.48 -6.11 -2.78
C ALA A 100 5.18 -6.96 -3.84
N LEU A 101 4.43 -7.68 -4.68
CA LEU A 101 4.95 -8.53 -5.74
C LEU A 101 5.63 -7.71 -6.85
N LEU A 102 5.05 -6.58 -7.24
CA LEU A 102 5.64 -5.67 -8.22
C LEU A 102 6.94 -5.05 -7.70
N TYR A 103 6.97 -4.61 -6.43
CA TYR A 103 8.21 -4.13 -5.82
C TYR A 103 9.27 -5.22 -5.71
N PHE A 104 8.89 -6.44 -5.33
CA PHE A 104 9.81 -7.57 -5.24
C PHE A 104 10.41 -7.93 -6.61
N THR A 105 9.58 -8.04 -7.65
CA THR A 105 10.04 -8.36 -9.01
C THR A 105 10.90 -7.25 -9.60
N ALA A 106 10.51 -5.98 -9.43
CA ALA A 106 11.30 -4.84 -9.87
C ALA A 106 12.66 -4.77 -9.14
N TRP A 107 12.69 -5.08 -7.84
CA TRP A 107 13.92 -5.12 -7.04
C TRP A 107 14.88 -6.22 -7.48
N TRP A 108 14.35 -7.39 -7.83
CA TRP A 108 15.16 -8.53 -8.27
C TRP A 108 15.78 -8.29 -9.65
N LEU A 109 14.99 -7.78 -10.60
CA LEU A 109 15.37 -7.71 -12.01
C LEU A 109 16.26 -6.50 -12.36
N HIS A 110 16.07 -5.34 -11.72
CA HIS A 110 16.75 -4.10 -12.11
C HIS A 110 17.64 -3.54 -11.00
N ARG A 111 18.84 -4.13 -10.86
CA ARG A 111 19.88 -3.68 -9.92
C ARG A 111 20.23 -2.19 -9.95
N PRO A 112 20.44 -1.53 -11.11
CA PRO A 112 20.83 -0.12 -11.13
C PRO A 112 19.71 0.85 -10.72
N GLN A 113 18.45 0.42 -10.75
CA GLN A 113 17.28 1.24 -10.41
C GLN A 113 16.77 1.01 -8.98
N ARG A 114 17.44 0.13 -8.20
CA ARG A 114 17.12 -0.14 -6.79
C ARG A 114 17.11 1.12 -5.93
N ALA A 115 17.97 2.10 -6.24
CA ALA A 115 17.98 3.38 -5.53
C ALA A 115 16.70 4.20 -5.77
N ALA A 116 16.15 4.19 -6.98
CA ALA A 116 14.89 4.87 -7.31
C ALA A 116 13.69 4.14 -6.68
N LEU A 117 13.68 2.80 -6.71
CA LEU A 117 12.67 1.98 -6.04
C LEU A 117 12.71 2.16 -4.52
N ALA A 118 13.90 2.21 -3.90
CA ALA A 118 14.06 2.46 -2.46
C ALA A 118 13.61 3.86 -2.05
N ARG A 119 13.86 4.89 -2.88
CA ARG A 119 13.33 6.25 -2.67
C ARG A 119 11.81 6.29 -2.77
N GLY A 120 11.22 5.60 -3.75
CA GLY A 120 9.78 5.45 -3.88
C GLY A 120 9.16 4.78 -2.65
N ALA A 121 9.71 3.63 -2.23
CA ALA A 121 9.27 2.91 -1.04
C ALA A 121 9.42 3.73 0.25
N GLY A 122 10.51 4.49 0.38
CA GLY A 122 10.74 5.40 1.52
C GLY A 122 9.74 6.55 1.58
N LEU A 123 9.46 7.20 0.44
CA LEU A 123 8.44 8.24 0.32
C LEU A 123 7.03 7.71 0.61
N LEU A 124 6.74 6.49 0.17
CA LEU A 124 5.50 5.78 0.50
C LEU A 124 5.38 5.54 2.00
N CYS A 125 6.41 5.01 2.66
CA CYS A 125 6.39 4.80 4.11
C CYS A 125 6.18 6.12 4.87
N LEU A 126 6.82 7.21 4.44
CA LEU A 126 6.64 8.53 5.03
C LEU A 126 5.22 9.08 4.80
N ALA A 127 4.69 8.96 3.59
CA ALA A 127 3.33 9.39 3.26
C ALA A 127 2.27 8.57 3.99
N THR A 128 2.49 7.27 4.17
CA THR A 128 1.63 6.38 4.95
C THR A 128 1.69 6.76 6.43
N GLY A 129 2.89 7.01 6.95
CA GLY A 129 3.10 7.47 8.32
C GLY A 129 2.40 8.80 8.60
N ALA A 130 2.47 9.75 7.67
CA ALA A 130 1.76 11.02 7.77
C ALA A 130 0.23 10.85 7.71
N LEU A 131 -0.28 10.00 6.82
CA LEU A 131 -1.71 9.65 6.73
C LEU A 131 -2.23 9.06 8.03
N LEU A 132 -1.51 8.08 8.60
CA LEU A 132 -1.87 7.46 9.87
C LEU A 132 -1.77 8.45 11.02
N LEU A 133 -0.73 9.30 11.07
CA LEU A 133 -0.57 10.31 12.12
C LEU A 133 -1.74 11.32 12.12
N VAL A 134 -2.20 11.78 10.96
CA VAL A 134 -3.33 12.71 10.83
C VAL A 134 -4.65 12.07 11.25
N VAL A 135 -4.91 10.83 10.82
CA VAL A 135 -6.15 10.10 11.16
C VAL A 135 -6.20 9.76 12.66
N TYR A 136 -5.06 9.40 13.26
CA TYR A 136 -4.98 8.96 14.66
C TYR A 136 -4.78 10.08 15.68
N ALA A 137 -4.20 11.24 15.30
CA ALA A 137 -4.18 12.44 16.15
C ALA A 137 -5.59 12.92 16.53
N LEU A 138 -6.61 12.47 15.80
CA LEU A 138 -8.02 12.75 16.05
C LEU A 138 -8.72 11.70 16.96
N HIS A 139 -8.08 10.56 17.32
CA HIS A 139 -8.78 9.41 17.96
C HIS A 139 -8.13 8.76 19.23
N GLY A 140 -7.02 9.25 19.80
CA GLY A 140 -6.59 8.92 21.20
C GLY A 140 -5.21 8.25 21.42
N GLN A 141 -4.74 8.23 22.68
CA GLN A 141 -3.31 8.13 23.09
C GLN A 141 -2.69 6.70 23.12
N LEU A 142 -3.47 5.63 23.38
CA LEU A 142 -2.94 4.26 23.55
C LEU A 142 -2.52 3.61 22.22
N GLN A 143 -3.17 3.98 21.12
CA GLN A 143 -2.86 3.45 19.78
C GLN A 143 -1.61 4.09 19.18
N LEU A 144 -1.25 5.31 19.61
CA LEU A 144 -0.09 6.09 19.15
C LEU A 144 1.25 5.35 19.38
N VAL A 145 1.34 4.61 20.48
CA VAL A 145 2.55 3.86 20.87
C VAL A 145 2.72 2.61 19.99
N LEU A 146 1.62 1.90 19.69
CA LEU A 146 1.65 0.69 18.87
C LEU A 146 2.02 1.00 17.41
N THR A 147 1.55 2.13 16.86
CA THR A 147 1.94 2.57 15.50
C THR A 147 3.33 3.18 15.44
N GLY A 148 3.79 3.86 16.51
CA GLY A 148 5.19 4.30 16.60
C GLY A 148 6.18 3.14 16.46
N ILE A 149 5.86 2.00 17.09
CA ILE A 149 6.64 0.76 16.98
C ILE A 149 6.60 0.19 15.57
N LEU A 150 5.43 0.21 14.91
CA LEU A 150 5.26 -0.32 13.55
C LEU A 150 5.99 0.54 12.49
N VAL A 151 5.89 1.87 12.61
CA VAL A 151 6.61 2.83 11.75
C VAL A 151 8.11 2.72 11.98
N ALA A 152 8.56 2.56 13.23
CA ALA A 152 9.98 2.33 13.53
C ALA A 152 10.47 1.00 12.95
N ALA A 153 9.68 -0.06 13.00
CA ALA A 153 10.01 -1.35 12.38
C ALA A 153 10.10 -1.25 10.84
N CYS A 154 9.14 -0.59 10.20
CA CYS A 154 9.16 -0.34 8.75
C CYS A 154 10.34 0.56 8.35
N ALA A 155 10.58 1.66 9.08
CA ALA A 155 11.72 2.54 8.86
C ALA A 155 13.05 1.81 9.07
N PHE A 156 13.15 0.94 10.07
CA PHE A 156 14.32 0.13 10.34
C PHE A 156 14.57 -0.88 9.20
N THR A 157 13.54 -1.53 8.68
CA THR A 157 13.68 -2.41 7.51
C THR A 157 14.09 -1.65 6.26
N ALA A 158 13.53 -0.46 6.03
CA ALA A 158 13.92 0.42 4.92
C ALA A 158 15.37 0.91 5.04
N LEU A 159 15.80 1.33 6.25
CA LEU A 159 17.16 1.74 6.56
C LEU A 159 18.16 0.59 6.42
N ARG A 160 17.80 -0.62 6.86
CA ARG A 160 18.61 -1.83 6.69
C ARG A 160 18.77 -2.19 5.22
N MET A 161 17.70 -2.06 4.42
CA MET A 161 17.77 -2.26 2.97
C MET A 161 18.61 -1.18 2.27
N LEU A 162 18.51 0.08 2.70
CA LEU A 162 19.36 1.18 2.20
C LEU A 162 20.84 0.97 2.55
N ARG A 163 21.16 0.43 3.73
CA ARG A 163 22.53 0.09 4.14
C ARG A 163 23.11 -1.06 3.30
N LEU A 164 22.31 -2.10 3.02
CA LEU A 164 22.74 -3.21 2.16
C LEU A 164 22.95 -2.76 0.70
N ALA A 165 22.16 -1.79 0.21
CA ALA A 165 22.38 -1.18 -1.10
C ALA A 165 23.69 -0.38 -1.19
N ARG A 166 24.11 0.30 -0.10
CA ARG A 166 25.40 1.03 -0.03
C ARG A 166 26.62 0.11 0.09
N LEU A 167 26.47 -1.09 0.65
CA LEU A 167 27.58 -2.04 0.78
C LEU A 167 27.88 -2.80 -0.51
N GLY A 168 26.87 -2.99 -1.38
CA GLY A 168 27.04 -3.61 -2.70
C GLY A 168 27.85 -2.76 -3.68
N THR A 169 27.78 -1.43 -3.58
CA THR A 169 28.53 -0.50 -4.45
C THR A 169 30.02 -0.43 -4.15
N HIS A 170 30.48 -0.93 -3.00
CA HIS A 170 31.89 -0.91 -2.62
C HIS A 170 32.69 -2.15 -3.09
N LYS A 171 32.01 -3.22 -3.52
CA LYS A 171 32.65 -4.50 -3.90
C LYS A 171 32.92 -4.65 -5.41
N GLU A 172 32.41 -3.72 -6.22
CA GLU A 172 32.67 -3.67 -7.68
C GLU A 172 33.77 -2.65 -8.05
N ILE A 173 34.42 -2.02 -7.06
CA ILE A 173 35.53 -1.08 -7.26
C ILE A 173 36.77 -1.60 -6.50
N THR A 174 37.27 -2.75 -6.91
CA THR A 174 38.70 -3.07 -6.77
C THR A 174 39.12 -3.78 -8.05
N PRO A 175 40.15 -3.27 -8.74
CA PRO A 175 40.58 -3.75 -10.06
C PRO A 175 41.06 -5.20 -10.06
#